data_AF-A0A9C6DTQ5-F1
#
_entry.id   AF-A0A9C6DTQ5-F1
#
_cell.length_a   1.000
_cell.length_b   1.000
_cell.length_c   1.000
_cell.angle_alpha   90.00
_cell.angle_beta   90.00
_cell.angle_gamma   90.00
#
_symmetry.space_group_name_H-M   'P 1'
#
loop_
_entity.id
_entity.type
_entity.pdbx_description
1 polymer ?
#
loop_
_entity_poly.entity_id
_entity_poly.type
_entity_poly.pdbx_seq_one_letter_code
_entity_poly.pdbx_strand_id
1 'polypeptide(L)'
;MSNISLHQIDNIYNELFRKFVEGVESVNVVDFQHLNVNKERKVTSENDIWIFGYGSLMWKVDFPYVDCQSGYICGYLRRFYQHSIDHRGTKIKPGRVVTLIKAELTDRVYGLAYRIAVKDKENVLKHLDYREKNGYQRCEVTFHKFPDDSKESTLKILIYIATPGNESWAGEGDEASVIKIAEQIFTSVGPSGTNRDYFFNLLHTMLTLFPGIKDNHLLEIDNELQRLILTCETKLLERALKKEIALTLHSLGNNIPLNDDAVQGQLYQLIKHCSKVGWREELLVKELYSGKEK
;
A
#
# COMPACT_ATOMS: atom_id res chain seq x y z
N MET A 1 33.57 -18.65 -28.82
CA MET A 1 32.83 -17.75 -27.92
C MET A 1 31.56 -18.49 -27.49
N SER A 2 31.56 -19.24 -26.39
CA SER A 2 30.29 -19.81 -25.90
C SER A 2 29.58 -18.72 -25.13
N ASN A 3 28.72 -17.96 -25.81
CA ASN A 3 27.75 -17.13 -25.13
C ASN A 3 26.74 -18.07 -24.46
N ILE A 4 26.45 -17.84 -23.18
CA ILE A 4 25.30 -18.48 -22.52
C ILE A 4 24.08 -18.22 -23.40
N SER A 5 23.49 -19.28 -23.94
CA SER A 5 22.38 -19.17 -24.87
C SER A 5 21.08 -18.88 -24.13
N LEU A 6 20.16 -18.15 -24.78
CA LEU A 6 18.80 -17.92 -24.27
C LEU A 6 18.11 -19.26 -23.93
N HIS A 7 18.34 -20.29 -24.75
CA HIS A 7 17.82 -21.64 -24.51
C HIS A 7 18.30 -22.24 -23.17
N GLN A 8 19.55 -21.99 -22.77
CA GLN A 8 20.05 -22.46 -21.47
C GLN A 8 19.36 -21.75 -20.30
N ILE A 9 19.17 -20.43 -20.41
CA ILE A 9 18.46 -19.64 -19.39
C ILE A 9 17.01 -20.12 -19.27
N ASP A 10 16.34 -20.36 -20.40
CA ASP A 10 14.97 -20.85 -20.45
C ASP A 10 14.83 -22.23 -19.79
N ASN A 11 15.77 -23.15 -20.04
CA ASN A 11 15.77 -24.46 -19.42
C ASN A 11 15.93 -24.37 -17.89
N ILE A 12 16.90 -23.59 -17.40
CA ILE A 12 17.10 -23.38 -15.96
C ILE A 12 15.86 -22.77 -15.31
N TYR A 13 15.27 -21.76 -15.95
CA TYR A 13 14.03 -21.15 -15.48
C TYR A 13 12.91 -22.19 -15.36
N ASN A 14 12.66 -22.95 -16.42
CA ASN A 14 11.58 -23.93 -16.46
C ASN A 14 11.75 -25.04 -15.43
N GLU A 15 12.98 -25.51 -15.22
CA GLU A 15 13.29 -26.61 -14.31
C GLU A 15 13.26 -26.16 -12.83
N LEU A 16 13.85 -25.01 -12.52
CA LEU A 16 14.11 -24.62 -11.14
C LEU A 16 13.17 -23.53 -10.61
N PHE A 17 12.76 -22.59 -11.47
CA PHE A 17 12.17 -21.32 -11.02
C PHE A 17 10.68 -21.14 -11.36
N ARG A 18 10.19 -21.75 -12.44
CA ARG A 18 8.81 -21.58 -12.93
C ARG A 18 7.75 -21.80 -11.84
N LYS A 19 7.94 -22.82 -10.99
CA LYS A 19 7.04 -23.13 -9.87
C LYS A 19 6.88 -22.00 -8.85
N PHE A 20 7.90 -21.17 -8.67
CA PHE A 20 7.82 -20.01 -7.75
C PHE A 20 6.94 -18.91 -8.35
N VAL A 21 6.99 -18.73 -9.67
CA VAL A 21 6.22 -17.70 -10.38
C VAL A 21 4.74 -18.08 -10.46
N GLU A 22 4.44 -19.34 -10.78
CA GLU A 22 3.06 -19.85 -10.93
C GLU A 22 2.33 -20.04 -9.59
N GLY A 23 3.04 -19.99 -8.46
CA GLY A 23 2.43 -20.00 -7.14
C GLY A 23 1.73 -18.68 -6.79
N VAL A 24 0.65 -18.77 -6.01
CA VAL A 24 0.02 -17.61 -5.37
C VAL A 24 0.70 -17.41 -4.01
N GLU A 25 1.38 -16.29 -3.83
CA GLU A 25 1.94 -15.90 -2.53
C GLU A 25 0.93 -15.00 -1.80
N SER A 26 0.81 -15.18 -0.48
CA SER A 26 -0.01 -14.31 0.36
C SER A 26 0.59 -12.91 0.39
N VAL A 27 -0.24 -11.89 0.18
CA VAL A 27 0.17 -10.48 0.35
C VAL A 27 0.62 -10.25 1.80
N ASN A 28 1.79 -9.65 1.99
CA ASN A 28 2.24 -9.20 3.30
C ASN A 28 1.41 -7.99 3.75
N VAL A 29 0.50 -8.24 4.69
CA VAL A 29 -0.28 -7.22 5.37
C VAL A 29 0.27 -6.96 6.77
N VAL A 30 0.27 -5.70 7.19
CA VAL A 30 0.78 -5.26 8.48
C VAL A 30 -0.19 -5.66 9.58
N ASP A 31 0.31 -6.30 10.64
CA ASP A 31 -0.45 -6.54 11.86
C ASP A 31 -0.73 -5.23 12.62
N PHE A 32 -2.01 -4.90 12.79
CA PHE A 32 -2.49 -3.73 13.51
C PHE A 32 -3.15 -4.07 14.85
N GLN A 33 -3.00 -5.29 15.37
CA GLN A 33 -3.52 -5.67 16.70
C GLN A 33 -2.96 -4.78 17.83
N HIS A 34 -1.73 -4.26 17.64
CA HIS A 34 -1.08 -3.33 18.56
C HIS A 34 -1.88 -2.01 18.77
N LEU A 35 -2.76 -1.64 17.83
CA LEU A 35 -3.54 -0.41 17.93
C LEU A 35 -4.56 -0.43 19.08
N ASN A 36 -4.93 -1.61 19.59
CA ASN A 36 -5.88 -1.79 20.70
C ASN A 36 -7.23 -1.10 20.47
N VAL A 37 -7.74 -1.19 19.23
CA VAL A 37 -9.02 -0.59 18.80
C VAL A 37 -10.16 -1.04 19.71
N ASN A 38 -11.01 -0.09 20.12
CA ASN A 38 -12.19 -0.29 20.99
C ASN A 38 -11.88 -0.84 22.39
N LYS A 39 -10.62 -0.82 22.85
CA LYS A 39 -10.32 -1.14 24.25
C LYS A 39 -10.49 0.11 25.09
N GLU A 40 -11.61 0.21 25.83
CA GLU A 40 -11.91 1.33 26.73
C GLU A 40 -10.71 1.69 27.62
N ARG A 41 -10.25 2.94 27.55
CA ARG A 41 -9.20 3.47 28.42
C ARG A 41 -9.59 4.85 28.98
N LYS A 42 -9.52 4.95 30.32
CA LYS A 42 -9.63 6.06 31.29
C LYS A 42 -10.00 7.50 30.83
N VAL A 43 -10.71 8.15 31.77
CA VAL A 43 -10.97 9.59 32.01
C VAL A 43 -10.64 10.53 30.85
N THR A 44 -11.69 11.11 30.27
CA THR A 44 -11.62 12.16 29.27
C THR A 44 -11.21 13.49 29.91
N SER A 45 -10.21 14.17 29.34
CA SER A 45 -9.98 15.59 29.59
C SER A 45 -10.76 16.41 28.56
N GLU A 46 -11.37 17.53 28.97
CA GLU A 46 -12.12 18.43 28.07
C GLU A 46 -11.28 19.02 26.94
N ASN A 47 -9.94 18.99 27.05
CA ASN A 47 -9.02 19.59 26.09
C ASN A 47 -8.33 18.58 25.15
N ASP A 48 -8.64 17.29 25.27
CA ASP A 48 -8.19 16.27 24.33
C ASP A 48 -8.78 16.53 22.94
N ILE A 49 -8.09 16.10 21.88
CA ILE A 49 -8.63 16.13 20.52
C ILE A 49 -8.73 14.73 19.94
N TRP A 50 -9.57 14.57 18.93
CA TRP A 50 -9.65 13.34 18.15
C TRP A 50 -9.17 13.60 16.72
N ILE A 51 -8.39 12.66 16.16
CA ILE A 51 -7.96 12.65 14.76
C ILE A 51 -8.54 11.42 14.06
N PHE A 52 -9.16 11.60 12.90
CA PHE A 52 -9.71 10.50 12.11
C PHE A 52 -8.72 10.02 11.05
N GLY A 53 -8.40 8.72 11.08
CA GLY A 53 -7.60 8.02 10.10
C GLY A 53 -8.46 7.21 9.14
N TYR A 54 -8.41 7.57 7.85
CA TYR A 54 -9.14 6.88 6.77
C TYR A 54 -8.23 6.28 5.68
N GLY A 55 -6.91 6.43 5.84
CA GLY A 55 -5.85 5.88 4.97
C GLY A 55 -4.81 5.13 5.79
N SER A 56 -3.51 5.42 5.60
CA SER A 56 -2.42 4.72 6.31
C SER A 56 -2.52 4.72 7.84
N LEU A 57 -3.14 5.74 8.44
CA LEU A 57 -3.41 5.78 9.87
C LEU A 57 -4.33 4.65 10.35
N MET A 58 -4.96 3.89 9.46
CA MET A 58 -5.75 2.72 9.86
C MET A 58 -4.89 1.53 10.32
N TRP A 59 -3.63 1.44 9.87
CA TRP A 59 -2.72 0.34 10.26
C TRP A 59 -1.35 0.82 10.76
N LYS A 60 -0.98 2.08 10.48
CA LYS A 60 0.31 2.66 10.85
C LYS A 60 0.12 4.05 11.43
N VAL A 61 0.30 4.15 12.74
CA VAL A 61 0.27 5.41 13.50
C VAL A 61 1.68 5.72 13.98
N ASP A 62 2.11 6.96 13.82
CA ASP A 62 3.46 7.44 14.14
C ASP A 62 3.44 8.58 15.18
N PHE A 63 2.35 8.73 15.92
CA PHE A 63 2.17 9.72 16.97
C PHE A 63 1.57 9.11 18.25
N PRO A 64 1.80 9.71 19.43
CA PRO A 64 1.20 9.24 20.67
C PRO A 64 -0.32 9.46 20.68
N TYR A 65 -1.06 8.46 21.14
CA TYR A 65 -2.50 8.53 21.37
C TYR A 65 -2.86 7.76 22.65
N VAL A 66 -3.97 8.14 23.28
CA VAL A 66 -4.45 7.53 24.54
C VAL A 66 -5.66 6.63 24.35
N ASP A 67 -6.36 6.75 23.21
CA ASP A 67 -7.52 5.91 22.87
C ASP A 67 -7.64 5.78 21.33
N CYS A 68 -8.22 4.68 20.87
CA CYS A 68 -8.46 4.38 19.46
C CYS A 68 -9.82 3.67 19.29
N GLN A 69 -10.72 4.27 18.52
CA GLN A 69 -12.09 3.80 18.35
C GLN A 69 -12.40 3.58 16.86
N SER A 70 -13.08 2.49 16.50
CA SER A 70 -13.58 2.27 15.14
C SER A 70 -14.90 2.97 14.91
N GLY A 71 -15.12 3.47 13.70
CA GLY A 71 -16.35 4.16 13.35
C GLY A 71 -16.33 4.73 11.95
N TYR A 72 -17.19 5.70 11.70
CA TYR A 72 -17.31 6.35 10.41
C TYR A 72 -17.67 7.83 10.51
N ILE A 73 -17.44 8.52 9.40
CA ILE A 73 -17.92 9.89 9.16
C ILE A 73 -18.90 9.87 7.97
N CYS A 74 -19.82 10.83 7.94
CA CYS A 74 -20.84 10.96 6.89
C CYS A 74 -20.54 12.12 5.93
N GLY A 75 -21.09 12.08 4.71
CA GLY A 75 -20.96 13.17 3.74
C GLY A 75 -19.69 13.14 2.89
N TYR A 76 -19.02 11.98 2.86
CA TYR A 76 -17.76 11.81 2.13
C TYR A 76 -17.67 10.45 1.45
N LEU A 77 -16.81 10.40 0.44
CA LEU A 77 -16.36 9.18 -0.21
C LEU A 77 -14.83 9.11 -0.16
N ARG A 78 -14.29 7.93 0.13
CA ARG A 78 -12.86 7.66 0.06
C ARG A 78 -12.45 7.32 -1.36
N ARG A 79 -11.46 8.02 -1.92
CA ARG A 79 -10.99 7.82 -3.30
C ARG A 79 -9.47 7.86 -3.41
N PHE A 80 -8.90 7.06 -4.30
CA PHE A 80 -7.46 7.04 -4.62
C PHE A 80 -7.08 8.18 -5.57
N TYR A 81 -7.54 9.39 -5.26
CA TYR A 81 -7.45 10.57 -6.12
C TYR A 81 -6.32 11.51 -5.71
N GLN A 82 -5.37 11.04 -4.91
CA GLN A 82 -4.22 11.81 -4.48
C GLN A 82 -2.94 11.14 -4.97
N HIS A 83 -2.11 11.87 -5.70
CA HIS A 83 -0.76 11.46 -6.04
C HIS A 83 0.14 11.43 -4.80
N SER A 84 0.96 10.39 -4.68
CA SER A 84 2.01 10.27 -3.67
C SER A 84 3.37 10.26 -4.33
N ILE A 85 4.12 11.35 -4.16
CA ILE A 85 5.42 11.58 -4.80
C ILE A 85 6.62 11.36 -3.87
N ASP A 86 6.37 11.13 -2.58
CA ASP A 86 7.34 11.08 -1.48
C ASP A 86 7.19 9.84 -0.58
N HIS A 87 6.08 9.10 -0.69
CA HIS A 87 5.83 7.89 0.10
C HIS A 87 5.66 6.64 -0.77
N ARG A 88 4.62 6.61 -1.62
CA ARG A 88 4.20 5.42 -2.39
C ARG A 88 4.53 5.51 -3.88
N GLY A 89 5.23 6.56 -4.27
CA GLY A 89 5.79 6.78 -5.58
C GLY A 89 6.97 7.74 -5.51
N THR A 90 7.31 8.28 -6.67
CA THR A 90 8.34 9.30 -6.84
C THR A 90 7.75 10.48 -7.61
N LYS A 91 8.49 11.60 -7.71
CA LYS A 91 8.08 12.74 -8.56
C LYS A 91 7.86 12.35 -10.03
N ILE A 92 8.66 11.41 -10.55
CA ILE A 92 8.60 10.98 -11.96
C ILE A 92 7.50 9.92 -12.18
N LYS A 93 7.28 9.07 -11.16
CA LYS A 93 6.28 8.00 -11.20
C LYS A 93 5.49 8.03 -9.88
N PRO A 94 4.50 8.92 -9.76
CA PRO A 94 3.72 9.08 -8.54
C PRO A 94 2.93 7.82 -8.24
N GLY A 95 2.71 7.52 -6.96
CA GLY A 95 1.73 6.55 -6.51
C GLY A 95 0.34 7.19 -6.38
N ARG A 96 -0.65 6.38 -6.04
CA ARG A 96 -2.02 6.74 -5.67
C ARG A 96 -2.26 6.43 -4.20
N VAL A 97 -2.69 7.42 -3.43
CA VAL A 97 -3.12 7.28 -2.03
C VAL A 97 -4.52 7.87 -1.88
N VAL A 98 -5.16 7.60 -0.74
CA VAL A 98 -6.56 7.99 -0.54
C VAL A 98 -6.69 9.44 -0.07
N THR A 99 -7.72 10.10 -0.57
CA THR A 99 -8.27 11.35 -0.05
C THR A 99 -9.79 11.20 0.14
N LEU A 100 -10.42 12.22 0.72
CA LEU A 100 -11.87 12.30 0.89
C LEU A 100 -12.43 13.31 -0.11
N ILE A 101 -13.50 12.93 -0.78
CA ILE A 101 -14.30 13.83 -1.62
C ILE A 101 -15.66 14.05 -0.97
N LYS A 102 -16.24 15.23 -1.15
CA LYS A 102 -17.61 15.52 -0.69
C LYS A 102 -18.61 14.61 -1.39
N ALA A 103 -19.62 14.17 -0.65
CA ALA A 103 -20.65 13.27 -1.12
C ALA A 103 -21.97 13.49 -0.36
N GLU A 104 -22.96 12.64 -0.59
CA GLU A 104 -24.25 12.74 0.09
C GLU A 104 -24.11 12.45 1.58
N LEU A 105 -24.95 13.04 2.43
CA LEU A 105 -24.91 12.80 3.88
C LEU A 105 -25.18 11.34 4.26
N THR A 106 -25.76 10.55 3.36
CA THR A 106 -25.94 9.11 3.51
C THR A 106 -24.67 8.31 3.26
N ASP A 107 -23.70 8.86 2.52
CA ASP A 107 -22.43 8.21 2.25
C ASP A 107 -21.52 8.23 3.49
N ARG A 108 -20.91 7.08 3.77
CA ARG A 108 -20.10 6.85 4.97
C ARG A 108 -18.68 6.45 4.60
N VAL A 109 -17.70 7.02 5.30
CA VAL A 109 -16.31 6.56 5.26
C VAL A 109 -15.94 5.98 6.61
N TYR A 110 -15.59 4.69 6.61
CA TYR A 110 -15.19 3.95 7.81
C TYR A 110 -13.68 4.06 8.03
N GLY A 111 -13.29 4.20 9.30
CA GLY A 111 -11.91 4.43 9.71
C GLY A 111 -11.76 4.45 11.23
N LEU A 112 -10.60 4.91 11.70
CA LEU A 112 -10.23 4.92 13.12
C LEU A 112 -10.17 6.35 13.67
N ALA A 113 -10.68 6.54 14.88
CA ALA A 113 -10.60 7.77 15.64
C ALA A 113 -9.55 7.64 16.74
N TYR A 114 -8.53 8.50 16.73
CA TYR A 114 -7.45 8.52 17.71
C TYR A 114 -7.59 9.69 18.66
N ARG A 115 -7.69 9.42 19.97
CA ARG A 115 -7.69 10.46 21.00
C ARG A 115 -6.26 10.85 21.35
N ILE A 116 -5.95 12.13 21.22
CA ILE A 116 -4.66 12.72 21.54
C ILE A 116 -4.80 13.50 22.85
N ALA A 117 -3.95 13.18 23.82
CA ALA A 117 -3.93 13.89 25.08
C ALA A 117 -3.54 15.36 24.88
N VAL A 118 -4.12 16.27 25.67
CA VAL A 118 -3.82 17.72 25.61
C VAL A 118 -2.31 18.04 25.61
N LYS A 119 -1.51 17.28 26.37
CA LYS A 119 -0.05 17.46 26.46
C LYS A 119 0.70 17.16 25.14
N ASP A 120 0.12 16.29 24.30
CA ASP A 120 0.71 15.84 23.05
C ASP A 120 0.12 16.56 21.83
N LYS A 121 -1.06 17.18 22.01
CA LYS A 121 -1.86 17.86 20.98
C LYS A 121 -1.03 18.73 20.03
N GLU A 122 -0.24 19.66 20.57
CA GLU A 122 0.52 20.61 19.73
C GLU A 122 1.55 19.89 18.85
N ASN A 123 2.28 18.92 19.41
CA ASN A 123 3.30 18.18 18.68
C ASN A 123 2.68 17.28 17.61
N VAL A 124 1.57 16.60 17.91
CA VAL A 124 0.86 15.75 16.94
C VAL A 124 0.29 16.60 15.81
N LEU A 125 -0.32 17.75 16.11
CA LEU A 125 -0.84 18.66 15.11
C LEU A 125 0.26 19.21 14.20
N LYS A 126 1.40 19.63 14.74
CA LYS A 126 2.56 20.07 13.95
C LYS A 126 3.12 18.97 13.05
N HIS A 127 3.22 17.75 13.58
CA HIS A 127 3.67 16.58 12.82
C HIS A 127 2.75 16.28 11.64
N LEU A 128 1.43 16.24 11.89
CA LEU A 128 0.43 15.99 10.87
C LEU A 128 0.37 17.13 9.83
N ASP A 129 0.49 18.39 10.24
CA ASP A 129 0.56 19.51 9.28
C ASP A 129 1.76 19.40 8.34
N TYR A 130 2.92 19.01 8.87
CA TYR A 130 4.10 18.81 8.05
C TYR A 130 3.94 17.63 7.09
N ARG A 131 3.34 16.54 7.56
CA ARG A 131 3.06 15.35 6.78
C ARG A 131 2.07 15.62 5.65
N GLU A 132 1.06 16.44 5.91
CA GLU A 132 -0.04 16.72 4.97
C GLU A 132 0.12 18.08 4.23
N LYS A 133 1.36 18.62 4.19
CA LYS A 133 1.71 19.94 3.61
C LYS A 133 1.32 20.16 2.15
N ASN A 134 0.98 19.11 1.40
CA ASN A 134 0.66 19.16 -0.03
C ASN A 134 -0.86 19.41 -0.27
N GLY A 135 -1.40 20.46 0.36
CA GLY A 135 -2.77 20.94 0.09
C GLY A 135 -3.90 20.27 0.85
N TYR A 136 -3.61 19.71 2.03
CA TYR A 136 -4.64 19.27 2.97
C TYR A 136 -5.13 20.42 3.84
N GLN A 137 -6.41 20.39 4.17
CA GLN A 137 -7.04 21.28 5.15
C GLN A 137 -7.60 20.48 6.32
N ARG A 138 -7.59 21.09 7.51
CA ARG A 138 -8.26 20.53 8.68
C ARG A 138 -9.74 20.89 8.66
N CYS A 139 -10.58 19.90 8.89
CA CYS A 139 -12.01 20.12 9.09
C CYS A 139 -12.47 19.37 10.34
N GLU A 140 -13.44 19.93 11.07
CA GLU A 140 -14.12 19.21 12.13
C GLU A 140 -15.38 18.55 11.57
N VAL A 141 -15.56 17.26 11.85
CA VAL A 141 -16.74 16.50 11.46
C VAL A 141 -17.29 15.69 12.64
N THR A 142 -18.51 15.19 12.49
CA THR A 142 -19.10 14.26 13.45
C THR A 142 -18.66 12.84 13.10
N PHE A 143 -18.07 12.16 14.08
CA PHE A 143 -17.75 10.75 14.03
C PHE A 143 -18.84 9.94 14.74
N HIS A 144 -19.18 8.80 14.17
CA HIS A 144 -20.12 7.83 14.71
C HIS A 144 -19.34 6.56 15.03
N LYS A 145 -19.40 6.08 16.29
CA LYS A 145 -18.75 4.82 16.66
C LYS A 145 -19.37 3.65 15.88
N PHE A 146 -18.59 2.59 15.69
CA PHE A 146 -19.05 1.34 15.07
C PHE A 146 -18.57 0.17 15.95
N PRO A 147 -19.41 -0.85 16.22
CA PRO A 147 -20.73 -1.11 15.61
C PRO A 147 -21.92 -0.39 16.26
N ASP A 148 -21.71 0.46 17.25
CA ASP A 148 -22.79 1.19 17.95
C ASP A 148 -23.26 2.44 17.19
N ASP A 149 -24.37 2.30 16.45
CA ASP A 149 -25.01 3.38 15.68
C ASP A 149 -25.93 4.32 16.53
N SER A 150 -25.88 4.25 17.86
CA SER A 150 -26.70 5.14 18.71
C SER A 150 -26.27 6.61 18.58
N LYS A 151 -27.22 7.56 18.68
CA LYS A 151 -26.89 9.00 18.61
C LYS A 151 -25.95 9.45 19.74
N GLU A 152 -25.97 8.74 20.87
CA GLU A 152 -25.13 8.97 22.04
C GLU A 152 -23.68 8.50 21.83
N SER A 153 -23.40 7.76 20.74
CA SER A 153 -22.07 7.25 20.41
C SER A 153 -21.25 8.20 19.51
N THR A 154 -21.65 9.47 19.38
CA THR A 154 -20.99 10.44 18.49
C THR A 154 -19.96 11.32 19.19
N LEU A 155 -18.94 11.77 18.44
CA LEU A 155 -17.95 12.75 18.92
C LEU A 155 -17.47 13.67 17.80
N LYS A 156 -16.93 14.84 18.17
CA LYS A 156 -16.27 15.76 17.23
C LYS A 156 -14.84 15.29 16.96
N ILE A 157 -14.47 15.22 15.69
CA ILE A 157 -13.17 14.74 15.24
C ILE A 157 -12.58 15.64 14.17
N LEU A 158 -11.26 15.78 14.18
CA LEU A 158 -10.52 16.45 13.12
C LEU A 158 -10.17 15.45 12.00
N ILE A 159 -10.40 15.88 10.77
CA ILE A 159 -9.94 15.23 9.55
C ILE A 159 -8.98 16.14 8.80
N TYR A 160 -8.02 15.53 8.11
CA TYR A 160 -7.23 16.20 7.07
C TYR A 160 -7.83 15.80 5.73
N ILE A 161 -8.21 16.76 4.88
CA ILE A 161 -8.75 16.49 3.54
C ILE A 161 -7.91 17.22 2.50
N ALA A 162 -7.45 16.50 1.47
CA ALA A 162 -6.81 17.13 0.32
C ALA A 162 -7.87 17.83 -0.53
N THR A 163 -7.72 19.13 -0.77
CA THR A 163 -8.67 19.86 -1.62
C THR A 163 -8.44 19.56 -3.11
N PRO A 164 -9.48 19.52 -3.97
CA PRO A 164 -9.30 19.28 -5.41
C PRO A 164 -8.33 20.24 -6.12
N GLY A 165 -8.11 21.44 -5.57
CA GLY A 165 -7.14 22.40 -6.10
C GLY A 165 -5.68 22.14 -5.70
N ASN A 166 -5.36 21.02 -5.04
CA ASN A 166 -3.98 20.72 -4.66
C ASN A 166 -3.17 20.15 -5.84
N GLU A 167 -1.86 20.45 -5.88
CA GLU A 167 -0.97 20.03 -6.99
C GLU A 167 -0.83 18.51 -7.17
N SER A 168 -1.18 17.75 -6.13
CA SER A 168 -1.17 16.29 -6.12
C SER A 168 -2.57 15.71 -6.32
N TRP A 169 -3.57 16.53 -6.68
CA TRP A 169 -4.88 16.02 -7.09
C TRP A 169 -4.76 15.23 -8.38
N ALA A 170 -5.40 14.07 -8.41
CA ALA A 170 -5.35 13.13 -9.51
C ALA A 170 -6.74 12.57 -9.84
N GLY A 171 -7.79 13.30 -9.46
CA GLY A 171 -9.16 12.81 -9.43
C GLY A 171 -10.14 13.57 -10.33
N GLU A 172 -9.95 13.55 -11.65
CA GLU A 172 -10.92 13.92 -12.71
C GLU A 172 -10.56 13.19 -14.03
N GLY A 173 -11.48 13.14 -15.00
CA GLY A 173 -11.22 12.57 -16.35
C GLY A 173 -10.79 11.10 -16.37
N ASP A 174 -10.03 10.71 -17.40
CA ASP A 174 -9.58 9.32 -17.60
C ASP A 174 -8.64 8.82 -16.49
N GLU A 175 -7.88 9.72 -15.87
CA GLU A 175 -6.94 9.40 -14.79
C GLU A 175 -7.63 8.94 -13.50
N ALA A 176 -8.90 9.31 -13.31
CA ALA A 176 -9.72 8.88 -12.18
C ALA A 176 -10.37 7.50 -12.40
N SER A 177 -10.20 6.88 -13.57
CA SER A 177 -10.74 5.55 -13.84
C SER A 177 -10.08 4.49 -12.96
N VAL A 178 -10.86 3.50 -12.51
CA VAL A 178 -10.38 2.35 -11.72
C VAL A 178 -9.21 1.65 -12.41
N ILE A 179 -9.27 1.51 -13.73
CA ILE A 179 -8.22 0.88 -14.55
C ILE A 179 -6.91 1.65 -14.42
N LYS A 180 -6.92 2.98 -14.65
CA LYS A 180 -5.70 3.80 -14.56
C LYS A 180 -5.14 3.85 -13.15
N ILE A 181 -6.01 3.93 -12.14
CA ILE A 181 -5.61 3.90 -10.74
C ILE A 181 -4.93 2.57 -10.41
N ALA A 182 -5.52 1.44 -10.81
CA ALA A 182 -4.97 0.11 -10.56
C ALA A 182 -3.63 -0.09 -11.30
N GLU A 183 -3.50 0.33 -12.57
CA GLU A 183 -2.23 0.30 -13.31
C GLU A 183 -1.13 1.08 -12.60
N GLN A 184 -1.47 2.26 -12.07
CA GLN A 184 -0.51 3.09 -11.34
C GLN A 184 -0.15 2.49 -9.98
N ILE A 185 -1.12 2.00 -9.20
CA ILE A 185 -0.87 1.29 -7.94
C ILE A 185 -0.01 0.05 -8.17
N PHE A 186 -0.29 -0.73 -9.22
CA PHE A 186 0.43 -1.95 -9.56
C PHE A 186 1.92 -1.69 -9.81
N THR A 187 2.26 -0.54 -10.38
CA THR A 187 3.62 -0.26 -10.85
C THR A 187 4.42 0.74 -10.00
N SER A 188 3.79 1.43 -9.05
CA SER A 188 4.41 2.54 -8.30
C SER A 188 5.10 2.09 -7.00
N VAL A 189 6.25 2.70 -6.73
CA VAL A 189 7.10 2.42 -5.57
C VAL A 189 7.70 3.73 -5.09
N GLY A 190 7.70 3.94 -3.78
CA GLY A 190 8.35 5.09 -3.17
C GLY A 190 9.13 4.73 -1.90
N PRO A 191 9.69 5.73 -1.21
CA PRO A 191 10.50 5.53 0.00
C PRO A 191 9.82 4.75 1.13
N SER A 192 8.48 4.72 1.16
CA SER A 192 7.69 4.01 2.17
C SER A 192 7.24 2.61 1.74
N GLY A 193 7.77 2.10 0.64
CA GLY A 193 7.45 0.78 0.08
C GLY A 193 6.59 0.86 -1.19
N THR A 194 6.06 -0.29 -1.61
CA THR A 194 5.26 -0.35 -2.83
C THR A 194 3.91 0.33 -2.62
N ASN A 195 3.30 0.81 -3.69
CA ASN A 195 1.94 1.33 -3.62
C ASN A 195 0.91 0.21 -3.42
N ARG A 196 1.21 -1.01 -3.88
CA ARG A 196 0.40 -2.21 -3.62
C ARG A 196 0.31 -2.50 -2.12
N ASP A 197 1.41 -2.38 -1.38
CA ASP A 197 1.39 -2.55 0.08
C ASP A 197 0.42 -1.56 0.72
N TYR A 198 0.42 -0.31 0.28
CA TYR A 198 -0.53 0.68 0.79
C TYR A 198 -1.98 0.25 0.54
N PHE A 199 -2.28 -0.16 -0.69
CA PHE A 199 -3.62 -0.57 -1.09
C PHE A 199 -4.09 -1.80 -0.29
N PHE A 200 -3.30 -2.86 -0.27
CA PHE A 200 -3.70 -4.11 0.39
C PHE A 200 -3.73 -3.99 1.91
N ASN A 201 -2.88 -3.16 2.53
CA ASN A 201 -3.01 -2.85 3.95
C ASN A 201 -4.33 -2.15 4.25
N LEU A 202 -4.75 -1.19 3.41
CA LEU A 202 -6.03 -0.52 3.58
C LEU A 202 -7.21 -1.49 3.41
N LEU A 203 -7.18 -2.31 2.35
CA LEU A 203 -8.21 -3.32 2.08
C LEU A 203 -8.31 -4.34 3.22
N HIS A 204 -7.18 -4.89 3.66
CA HIS A 204 -7.14 -5.83 4.77
C HIS A 204 -7.70 -5.21 6.05
N THR A 205 -7.25 -4.00 6.39
CA THR A 205 -7.74 -3.30 7.60
C THR A 205 -9.24 -3.04 7.54
N MET A 206 -9.76 -2.64 6.38
CA MET A 206 -11.19 -2.44 6.16
C MET A 206 -12.00 -3.73 6.37
N LEU A 207 -11.56 -4.85 5.76
CA LEU A 207 -12.24 -6.13 5.87
C LEU A 207 -12.22 -6.69 7.29
N THR A 208 -11.12 -6.48 8.02
CA THR A 208 -10.98 -6.98 9.39
C THR A 208 -11.73 -6.14 10.42
N LEU A 209 -11.64 -4.81 10.35
CA LEU A 209 -12.24 -3.92 11.36
C LEU A 209 -13.72 -3.63 11.10
N PHE A 210 -14.17 -3.72 9.85
CA PHE A 210 -15.54 -3.39 9.44
C PHE A 210 -16.18 -4.54 8.65
N PRO A 211 -16.31 -5.73 9.24
CA PRO A 211 -16.88 -6.88 8.56
C PRO A 211 -18.30 -6.59 8.08
N GLY A 212 -18.59 -6.91 6.80
CA GLY A 212 -19.88 -6.67 6.16
C GLY A 212 -20.03 -5.28 5.53
N ILE A 213 -19.14 -4.33 5.82
CA ILE A 213 -19.13 -3.01 5.18
C ILE A 213 -18.41 -3.10 3.84
N LYS A 214 -19.02 -2.54 2.78
CA LYS A 214 -18.46 -2.51 1.43
C LYS A 214 -18.03 -1.10 1.06
N ASP A 215 -16.76 -0.95 0.69
CA ASP A 215 -16.24 0.23 -0.01
C ASP A 215 -16.08 -0.12 -1.49
N ASN A 216 -17.08 0.23 -2.30
CA ASN A 216 -17.15 -0.21 -3.71
C ASN A 216 -15.92 0.21 -4.52
N HIS A 217 -15.41 1.42 -4.32
CA HIS A 217 -14.24 1.91 -5.03
C HIS A 217 -12.98 1.12 -4.66
N LEU A 218 -12.84 0.74 -3.39
CA LEU A 218 -11.75 -0.14 -2.94
C LEU A 218 -11.87 -1.54 -3.56
N LEU A 219 -13.08 -2.11 -3.61
CA LEU A 219 -13.34 -3.43 -4.20
C LEU A 219 -13.14 -3.45 -5.72
N GLU A 220 -13.54 -2.39 -6.42
CA GLU A 220 -13.34 -2.25 -7.86
C GLU A 220 -11.85 -2.21 -8.23
N ILE A 221 -11.05 -1.45 -7.47
CA ILE A 221 -9.59 -1.42 -7.65
C ILE A 221 -8.97 -2.78 -7.30
N ASP A 222 -9.44 -3.46 -6.26
CA ASP A 222 -8.94 -4.80 -5.91
C ASP A 222 -9.13 -5.77 -7.07
N ASN A 223 -10.34 -5.84 -7.63
CA ASN A 223 -10.64 -6.69 -8.78
C ASN A 223 -9.70 -6.42 -9.96
N GLU A 224 -9.44 -5.16 -10.26
CA GLU A 224 -8.55 -4.79 -11.36
C GLU A 224 -7.07 -5.08 -11.05
N LEU A 225 -6.64 -4.89 -9.80
CA LEU A 225 -5.31 -5.31 -9.36
C LEU A 225 -5.14 -6.83 -9.45
N GLN A 226 -6.14 -7.63 -9.03
CA GLN A 226 -6.11 -9.08 -9.21
C GLN A 226 -6.00 -9.45 -10.70
N ARG A 227 -6.73 -8.75 -11.59
CA ARG A 227 -6.60 -8.94 -13.03
C ARG A 227 -5.18 -8.65 -13.52
N LEU A 228 -4.56 -7.54 -13.10
CA LEU A 228 -3.19 -7.20 -13.45
C LEU A 228 -2.17 -8.20 -12.89
N ILE A 229 -2.37 -8.69 -11.67
CA ILE A 229 -1.54 -9.73 -11.06
C ILE A 229 -1.58 -10.99 -11.93
N LEU A 230 -2.78 -11.48 -12.25
CA LEU A 230 -2.96 -12.69 -13.06
C LEU A 230 -2.43 -12.55 -14.50
N THR A 231 -2.58 -11.37 -15.12
CA THR A 231 -2.26 -11.18 -16.55
C THR A 231 -0.85 -10.65 -16.83
N CYS A 232 -0.25 -9.94 -15.88
CA CYS A 232 1.02 -9.25 -16.06
C CYS A 232 2.13 -9.74 -15.13
N GLU A 233 1.83 -10.02 -13.86
CA GLU A 233 2.87 -10.29 -12.83
C GLU A 233 3.72 -11.50 -13.18
N THR A 234 3.09 -12.60 -13.58
CA THR A 234 3.77 -13.84 -14.00
C THR A 234 4.82 -13.58 -15.09
N LYS A 235 4.46 -12.79 -16.11
CA LYS A 235 5.37 -12.46 -17.22
C LYS A 235 6.51 -11.55 -16.78
N LEU A 236 6.24 -10.62 -15.86
CA LEU A 236 7.25 -9.73 -15.31
C LEU A 236 8.24 -10.50 -14.44
N LEU A 237 7.76 -11.37 -13.56
CA LEU A 237 8.60 -12.23 -12.71
C LEU A 237 9.42 -13.22 -13.51
N GLU A 238 8.84 -13.85 -14.54
CA GLU A 238 9.59 -14.68 -15.47
C GLU A 238 10.76 -13.90 -16.09
N ARG A 239 10.48 -12.71 -16.61
CA ARG A 239 11.51 -11.85 -17.22
C ARG A 239 12.57 -11.45 -16.20
N ALA A 240 12.18 -11.07 -14.99
CA ALA A 240 13.06 -10.68 -13.91
C ALA A 240 14.00 -11.84 -13.50
N LEU A 241 13.44 -13.03 -13.29
CA LEU A 241 14.20 -14.22 -12.92
C LEU A 241 15.15 -14.65 -14.03
N LYS A 242 14.72 -14.62 -15.29
CA LYS A 242 15.62 -14.91 -16.42
C LYS A 242 16.80 -13.94 -16.49
N LYS A 243 16.60 -12.66 -16.14
CA LYS A 243 17.70 -11.69 -16.00
C LYS A 243 18.63 -12.04 -14.84
N GLU A 244 18.09 -12.38 -13.66
CA GLU A 244 18.90 -12.76 -12.49
C GLU A 244 19.71 -14.05 -12.75
N ILE A 245 19.11 -15.04 -13.44
CA ILE A 245 19.82 -16.25 -13.91
C ILE A 245 20.95 -15.85 -14.86
N ALA A 246 20.68 -14.99 -15.85
CA ALA A 246 21.70 -14.53 -16.80
C ALA A 246 22.85 -13.81 -16.09
N LEU A 247 22.55 -12.90 -15.17
CA LEU A 247 23.54 -12.17 -14.36
C LEU A 247 24.38 -13.13 -13.53
N THR A 248 23.74 -14.10 -12.89
CA THR A 248 24.40 -15.15 -12.11
C THR A 248 25.42 -15.92 -12.95
N LEU A 249 25.01 -16.40 -14.13
CA LEU A 249 25.87 -17.16 -15.03
C LEU A 249 27.00 -16.31 -15.61
N HIS A 250 26.71 -15.06 -15.99
CA HIS A 250 27.74 -14.14 -16.51
C HIS A 250 28.80 -13.78 -15.47
N SER A 251 28.42 -13.64 -14.19
CA SER A 251 29.36 -13.29 -13.11
C SER A 251 30.45 -14.34 -12.87
N LEU A 252 30.18 -15.60 -13.23
CA LEU A 252 31.10 -16.73 -13.09
C LEU A 252 31.95 -16.94 -14.35
N GLY A 253 31.54 -16.39 -15.49
CA GLY A 253 32.27 -16.44 -16.76
C GLY A 253 31.62 -17.37 -17.79
N ASN A 254 31.74 -16.99 -19.06
CA ASN A 254 30.96 -17.55 -20.18
C ASN A 254 31.26 -19.01 -20.56
N ASN A 255 32.28 -19.64 -19.95
CA ASN A 255 32.73 -20.99 -20.31
C ASN A 255 32.63 -22.00 -19.16
N ILE A 256 32.02 -21.64 -18.02
CA ILE A 256 31.90 -22.55 -16.89
C ILE A 256 30.75 -23.54 -17.14
N PRO A 257 30.97 -24.86 -16.96
CA PRO A 257 29.91 -25.87 -17.09
C PRO A 257 28.75 -25.62 -16.12
N LEU A 258 27.51 -25.92 -16.53
CA LEU A 258 26.34 -25.74 -15.66
C LEU A 258 26.36 -26.64 -14.43
N ASN A 259 27.02 -27.80 -14.51
CA ASN A 259 27.19 -28.72 -13.38
C ASN A 259 28.37 -28.34 -12.47
N ASP A 260 29.05 -27.23 -12.74
CA ASP A 260 30.10 -26.71 -11.86
C ASP A 260 29.52 -26.32 -10.50
N ASP A 261 30.22 -26.68 -9.42
CA ASP A 261 29.78 -26.47 -8.05
C ASP A 261 29.54 -24.98 -7.75
N ALA A 262 30.30 -24.06 -8.37
CA ALA A 262 30.11 -22.62 -8.17
C ALA A 262 28.81 -22.13 -8.83
N VAL A 263 28.48 -22.64 -10.03
CA VAL A 263 27.22 -22.32 -10.72
C VAL A 263 26.04 -22.86 -9.92
N GLN A 264 26.10 -24.12 -9.50
CA GLN A 264 25.07 -24.74 -8.67
C GLN A 264 24.88 -24.01 -7.34
N GLY A 265 25.98 -23.59 -6.70
CA GLY A 265 25.98 -22.82 -5.47
C GLY A 265 25.24 -21.48 -5.61
N GLN A 266 25.48 -20.72 -6.68
CA GLN A 266 24.79 -19.45 -6.92
C GLN A 266 23.31 -19.63 -7.28
N LEU A 267 22.98 -20.61 -8.14
CA LEU A 267 21.58 -20.92 -8.45
C LEU A 267 20.81 -21.35 -7.19
N TYR A 268 21.45 -22.11 -6.29
CA TYR A 268 20.87 -22.46 -5.00
C TYR A 268 20.60 -21.23 -4.12
N GLN A 269 21.50 -20.23 -4.09
CA GLN A 269 21.23 -18.98 -3.36
C GLN A 269 20.03 -18.23 -3.94
N LEU A 270 19.89 -18.20 -5.28
CA LEU A 270 18.74 -17.59 -5.92
C LEU A 270 17.44 -18.34 -5.59
N ILE A 271 17.45 -19.67 -5.58
CA ILE A 271 16.30 -20.50 -5.14
C ILE A 271 15.93 -20.17 -3.69
N LYS A 272 16.93 -20.11 -2.80
CA LYS A 272 16.72 -19.74 -1.39
C LYS A 272 16.15 -18.34 -1.25
N HIS A 273 16.56 -17.41 -2.11
CA HIS A 273 15.99 -16.07 -2.17
C HIS A 273 14.50 -16.11 -2.58
N CYS A 274 14.16 -16.82 -3.66
CA CYS A 274 12.77 -17.00 -4.13
C CYS A 274 11.86 -17.79 -3.16
N SER A 275 12.42 -18.36 -2.10
CA SER A 275 11.68 -19.05 -1.03
C SER A 275 11.38 -18.14 0.18
N LYS A 276 11.87 -16.89 0.19
CA LYS A 276 11.62 -15.93 1.27
C LYS A 276 10.43 -15.05 0.94
N VAL A 277 9.63 -14.75 1.95
CA VAL A 277 8.49 -13.83 1.80
C VAL A 277 8.94 -12.48 1.25
N GLY A 278 8.23 -11.97 0.23
CA GLY A 278 8.49 -10.65 -0.36
C GLY A 278 9.49 -10.64 -1.53
N TRP A 279 10.00 -11.81 -1.95
CA TRP A 279 10.91 -11.93 -3.09
C TRP A 279 10.25 -11.47 -4.41
N ARG A 280 8.93 -11.70 -4.56
CA ARG A 280 8.17 -11.30 -5.75
C ARG A 280 8.20 -9.79 -5.91
N GLU A 281 7.88 -9.07 -4.85
CA GLU A 281 7.87 -7.60 -4.83
C GLU A 281 9.26 -7.06 -5.19
N GLU A 282 10.34 -7.59 -4.60
CA GLU A 282 11.70 -7.14 -4.92
C GLU A 282 12.01 -7.26 -6.42
N LEU A 283 11.75 -8.43 -7.01
CA LEU A 283 12.02 -8.66 -8.43
C LEU A 283 11.09 -7.85 -9.35
N LEU A 284 9.81 -7.68 -8.97
CA LEU A 284 8.89 -6.83 -9.71
C LEU A 284 9.33 -5.38 -9.72
N VAL A 285 9.79 -4.85 -8.57
CA VAL A 285 10.34 -3.50 -8.49
C VAL A 285 11.58 -3.39 -9.37
N LYS A 286 12.53 -4.30 -9.26
CA LYS A 286 13.70 -4.31 -10.15
C LYS A 286 13.27 -4.33 -11.62
N GLU A 287 12.32 -5.17 -11.99
CA GLU A 287 11.90 -5.31 -13.38
C GLU A 287 11.18 -4.08 -13.93
N LEU A 288 10.28 -3.49 -13.16
CA LEU A 288 9.50 -2.32 -13.53
C LEU A 288 10.33 -1.02 -13.57
N TYR A 289 11.48 -1.00 -12.91
CA TYR A 289 12.35 0.17 -12.79
C TYR A 289 13.75 -0.05 -13.41
N SER A 290 14.11 -1.26 -13.83
CA SER A 290 15.35 -1.55 -14.55
C SER A 290 15.39 -0.77 -15.87
N GLY A 291 16.34 0.16 -15.98
CA GLY A 291 16.51 1.03 -17.14
C GLY A 291 16.20 2.52 -16.94
N LYS A 292 15.87 2.96 -15.72
CA LYS A 292 15.60 4.39 -15.40
C LYS A 292 16.48 5.01 -14.31
N GLU A 293 17.61 4.40 -13.99
CA GLU A 293 18.72 5.10 -13.32
C GLU A 293 19.77 5.49 -14.37
N LYS A 294 19.50 6.59 -15.08
CA LYS A 294 20.48 7.50 -15.67
C LYS A 294 19.90 8.91 -15.69
#